data_AF-A0A7W3PHT8-F1
#
_entry.id   AF-A0A7W3PHT8-F1
#
_cell.length_a   1.000
_cell.length_b   1.000
_cell.length_c   1.000
_cell.angle_alpha   90.00
_cell.angle_beta   90.00
_cell.angle_gamma   90.00
#
_symmetry.space_group_name_H-M   'P 1'
#
loop_
_entity.id
_entity.type
_entity.pdbx_description
1 polymer ?
#
loop_
_entity_poly.entity_id
_entity_poly.type
_entity_poly.pdbx_seq_one_letter_code
_entity_poly.pdbx_strand_id
1 'polypeptide(L)'
;MTAASVIAARSTGHGEVSFVLLLLELDLLWMTLLVTGLILRRRSEPVRAGWQRIARALPPAPVARAIGHEVAALRALAWVVQRRPPTVPVGALPVPAKSGTAVLPAAFVVASGVEITVLHLVLPYPALATALTALSVYGVVLLLGFVAVRWQHPHYLTETDLVIRTGRHVVATVPRKDIASARVHRDGTTTTPAVEGTTARIATLAGCNIAVTLSAPASVRLNASPRSTAHRVTELRFAADDTATVIDGLRRDHDR
;
A
#
# COMPACT_ATOMS: atom_id res chain seq x y z
N MET A 1 -18.03 -15.69 -11.57
CA MET A 1 -17.19 -14.71 -12.28
C MET A 1 -15.77 -15.25 -12.31
N THR A 2 -15.29 -15.58 -13.49
CA THR A 2 -14.05 -16.34 -13.72
C THR A 2 -12.83 -15.41 -13.79
N ALA A 3 -11.62 -15.96 -13.68
CA ALA A 3 -10.33 -15.27 -13.78
C ALA A 3 -10.18 -14.28 -14.96
N ALA A 4 -11.03 -14.41 -15.98
CA ALA A 4 -11.20 -13.45 -17.07
C ALA A 4 -11.57 -12.03 -16.59
N SER A 5 -12.37 -11.89 -15.53
CA SER A 5 -12.77 -10.60 -14.94
C SER A 5 -11.59 -9.88 -14.28
N VAL A 6 -10.71 -10.63 -13.60
CA VAL A 6 -9.49 -10.11 -12.95
C VAL A 6 -8.42 -9.73 -13.98
N ILE A 7 -8.31 -10.48 -15.08
CA ILE A 7 -7.41 -10.17 -16.19
C ILE A 7 -7.89 -8.91 -16.92
N ALA A 8 -9.21 -8.75 -17.13
CA ALA A 8 -9.81 -7.54 -17.72
C ALA A 8 -9.68 -6.29 -16.81
N ALA A 9 -9.74 -6.46 -15.48
CA ALA A 9 -9.48 -5.38 -14.52
C ALA A 9 -7.98 -5.01 -14.44
N ARG A 10 -7.08 -5.98 -14.64
CA ARG A 10 -5.63 -5.72 -14.75
C ARG A 10 -5.25 -5.01 -16.06
N SER A 11 -5.98 -5.21 -17.16
CA SER A 11 -5.69 -4.53 -18.44
C SER A 11 -6.14 -3.07 -18.48
N THR A 12 -6.94 -2.61 -17.51
CA THR A 12 -7.50 -1.25 -17.45
C THR A 12 -6.86 -0.35 -16.39
N GLY A 13 -5.79 -0.79 -15.72
CA GLY A 13 -5.02 0.05 -14.80
C GLY A 13 -5.68 0.27 -13.42
N HIS A 14 -6.71 -0.50 -13.07
CA HIS A 14 -7.47 -0.34 -11.83
C HIS A 14 -6.89 -1.15 -10.66
N GLY A 15 -5.70 -0.77 -10.19
CA GLY A 15 -4.98 -1.50 -9.12
C GLY A 15 -5.70 -1.55 -7.77
N GLU A 16 -6.44 -0.51 -7.39
CA GLU A 16 -7.11 -0.44 -6.08
C GLU A 16 -8.46 -1.19 -6.05
N VAL A 17 -9.24 -1.14 -7.13
CA VAL A 17 -10.45 -1.98 -7.29
C VAL A 17 -10.05 -3.44 -7.44
N SER A 18 -8.94 -3.72 -8.14
CA SER A 18 -8.35 -5.07 -8.19
C SER A 18 -7.86 -5.54 -6.82
N PHE A 19 -7.40 -4.64 -5.94
CA PHE A 19 -6.96 -4.96 -4.58
C PHE A 19 -8.14 -5.25 -3.63
N VAL A 20 -9.23 -4.47 -3.72
CA VAL A 20 -10.47 -4.72 -2.98
C VAL A 20 -11.16 -5.99 -3.46
N LEU A 21 -11.20 -6.23 -4.76
CA LEU A 21 -11.66 -7.49 -5.33
C LEU A 21 -10.71 -8.66 -4.98
N LEU A 22 -9.40 -8.44 -4.90
CA LEU A 22 -8.44 -9.44 -4.41
C LEU A 22 -8.63 -9.75 -2.93
N LEU A 23 -9.06 -8.80 -2.10
CA LEU A 23 -9.38 -9.00 -0.68
C LEU A 23 -10.69 -9.79 -0.53
N LEU A 24 -11.71 -9.47 -1.33
CA LEU A 24 -12.94 -10.28 -1.41
C LEU A 24 -12.67 -11.68 -2.01
N GLU A 25 -11.76 -11.78 -2.97
CA GLU A 25 -11.26 -13.06 -3.48
C GLU A 25 -10.39 -13.78 -2.47
N LEU A 26 -9.68 -13.08 -1.56
CA LEU A 26 -8.93 -13.66 -0.45
C LEU A 26 -9.89 -14.27 0.58
N ASP A 27 -11.04 -13.63 0.79
CA ASP A 27 -12.17 -14.18 1.55
C ASP A 27 -12.73 -15.46 0.93
N LEU A 28 -12.92 -15.45 -0.39
CA LEU A 28 -13.27 -16.65 -1.15
C LEU A 28 -12.14 -17.69 -1.19
N LEU A 29 -10.87 -17.29 -1.14
CA LEU A 29 -9.68 -18.15 -1.14
C LEU A 29 -9.50 -18.86 0.18
N TRP A 30 -9.70 -18.17 1.31
CA TRP A 30 -9.66 -18.82 2.62
C TRP A 30 -10.90 -19.69 2.84
N MET A 31 -12.08 -19.28 2.37
CA MET A 31 -13.27 -20.14 2.33
C MET A 31 -13.05 -21.39 1.45
N THR A 32 -12.40 -21.26 0.29
CA THR A 32 -12.05 -22.42 -0.55
C THR A 32 -10.92 -23.26 0.05
N LEU A 33 -9.95 -22.68 0.77
CA LEU A 33 -8.94 -23.43 1.53
C LEU A 33 -9.55 -24.15 2.74
N LEU A 34 -10.54 -23.55 3.40
CA LEU A 34 -11.32 -24.14 4.49
C LEU A 34 -12.14 -25.33 3.97
N VAL A 35 -12.84 -25.15 2.83
CA VAL A 35 -13.58 -26.21 2.14
C VAL A 35 -12.63 -27.30 1.60
N THR A 36 -11.50 -26.93 1.01
CA THR A 36 -10.47 -27.87 0.53
C THR A 36 -9.84 -28.62 1.69
N GLY A 37 -9.59 -27.97 2.83
CA GLY A 37 -9.13 -28.60 4.07
C GLY A 37 -10.15 -29.58 4.65
N LEU A 38 -11.44 -29.24 4.59
CA LEU A 38 -12.54 -30.17 4.95
C LEU A 38 -12.61 -31.37 3.99
N ILE A 39 -12.42 -31.14 2.68
CA ILE A 39 -12.40 -32.18 1.63
C ILE A 39 -11.16 -33.08 1.79
N LEU A 40 -9.99 -32.52 2.10
CA LEU A 40 -8.74 -33.27 2.35
C LEU A 40 -8.80 -34.05 3.66
N ARG A 41 -9.47 -33.51 4.69
CA ARG A 41 -9.76 -34.22 5.94
C ARG A 41 -10.74 -35.39 5.72
N ARG A 42 -11.68 -35.27 4.76
CA ARG A 42 -12.48 -36.41 4.26
C ARG A 42 -11.67 -37.43 3.46
N ARG A 43 -10.46 -37.10 3.01
CA ARG A 43 -9.53 -37.98 2.25
C ARG A 43 -8.40 -38.58 3.08
N SER A 44 -8.41 -38.41 4.41
CA SER A 44 -7.50 -39.11 5.35
C SER A 44 -6.00 -38.76 5.23
N GLU A 45 -5.65 -37.58 4.71
CA GLU A 45 -4.25 -37.11 4.68
C GLU A 45 -3.87 -36.36 5.97
N PRO A 46 -2.74 -36.66 6.61
CA PRO A 46 -2.31 -35.94 7.81
C PRO A 46 -1.94 -34.49 7.48
N VAL A 47 -2.58 -33.55 8.16
CA VAL A 47 -2.43 -32.08 8.00
C VAL A 47 -0.95 -31.64 7.91
N ARG A 48 -0.08 -32.26 8.71
CA ARG A 48 1.38 -31.99 8.72
C ARG A 48 2.07 -32.29 7.38
N ALA A 49 1.69 -33.37 6.69
CA ALA A 49 2.28 -33.75 5.40
C ALA A 49 1.85 -32.77 4.28
N GLY A 50 0.61 -32.29 4.34
CA GLY A 50 0.11 -31.22 3.47
C GLY A 50 0.92 -29.92 3.62
N TRP A 51 1.11 -29.46 4.86
CA TRP A 51 1.91 -28.26 5.15
C TRP A 51 3.38 -28.40 4.74
N GLN A 52 4.00 -29.57 4.96
CA GLN A 52 5.38 -29.82 4.56
C GLN A 52 5.58 -29.78 3.03
N ARG A 53 4.62 -30.29 2.27
CA ARG A 53 4.64 -30.21 0.80
C ARG A 53 4.55 -28.77 0.31
N ILE A 54 3.65 -27.98 0.88
CA ILE A 54 3.51 -26.55 0.55
C ILE A 54 4.79 -25.79 0.90
N ALA A 55 5.34 -26.01 2.09
CA ALA A 55 6.58 -25.38 2.54
C ALA A 55 7.78 -25.68 1.62
N ARG A 56 7.91 -26.92 1.12
CA ARG A 56 8.97 -27.29 0.17
C ARG A 56 8.77 -26.71 -1.23
N ALA A 57 7.54 -26.40 -1.62
CA ALA A 57 7.21 -25.82 -2.92
C ALA A 57 7.40 -24.29 -2.96
N LEU A 58 7.54 -23.64 -1.81
CA LEU A 58 7.71 -22.19 -1.71
C LEU A 58 9.18 -21.79 -1.90
N PRO A 59 9.53 -20.99 -2.92
CA PRO A 59 10.88 -20.49 -3.09
C PRO A 59 11.28 -19.56 -1.92
N PRO A 60 12.54 -19.64 -1.42
CA PRO A 60 12.95 -18.95 -0.19
C PRO A 60 12.94 -17.41 -0.33
N ALA A 61 13.21 -16.88 -1.53
CA ALA A 61 13.30 -15.43 -1.73
C ALA A 61 11.94 -14.71 -1.60
N PRO A 62 10.83 -15.17 -2.22
CA PRO A 62 9.51 -14.60 -1.97
C PRO A 62 9.05 -14.69 -0.51
N VAL A 63 9.33 -15.79 0.18
CA VAL A 63 8.99 -15.96 1.61
C VAL A 63 9.73 -14.93 2.47
N ALA A 64 11.04 -14.79 2.27
CA ALA A 64 11.83 -13.80 3.00
C ALA A 64 11.34 -12.36 2.75
N ARG A 65 10.92 -12.03 1.53
CA ARG A 65 10.31 -10.71 1.23
C ARG A 65 8.98 -10.52 1.93
N ALA A 66 8.11 -11.54 1.93
CA ALA A 66 6.82 -11.48 2.62
C ALA A 66 7.02 -11.22 4.13
N ILE A 67 7.90 -11.97 4.78
CA ILE A 67 8.28 -11.75 6.19
C ILE A 67 8.84 -10.34 6.39
N GLY A 68 9.70 -9.87 5.48
CA GLY A 68 10.24 -8.51 5.54
C GLY A 68 9.16 -7.42 5.46
N HIS A 69 8.15 -7.60 4.62
CA HIS A 69 6.99 -6.69 4.54
C HIS A 69 6.14 -6.74 5.81
N GLU A 70 5.93 -7.92 6.37
CA GLU A 70 5.18 -8.14 7.61
C GLU A 70 5.84 -7.48 8.81
N VAL A 71 7.13 -7.71 9.01
CA VAL A 71 7.93 -7.06 10.07
C VAL A 71 7.93 -5.53 9.87
N ALA A 72 8.04 -5.06 8.63
CA ALA A 72 7.98 -3.64 8.34
C ALA A 72 6.62 -3.02 8.69
N ALA A 73 5.52 -3.72 8.40
CA ALA A 73 4.15 -3.30 8.72
C ALA A 73 3.92 -3.24 10.23
N LEU A 74 4.26 -4.31 10.95
CA LEU A 74 4.13 -4.38 12.41
C LEU A 74 4.95 -3.30 13.12
N ARG A 75 6.19 -3.08 12.66
CA ARG A 75 7.05 -2.03 13.22
C ARG A 75 6.52 -0.63 12.93
N ALA A 76 6.04 -0.37 11.72
CA ALA A 76 5.45 0.92 11.38
C ALA A 76 4.18 1.18 12.21
N LEU A 77 3.34 0.15 12.40
CA LEU A 77 2.17 0.25 13.28
C LEU A 77 2.59 0.59 14.71
N ALA A 78 3.57 -0.12 15.25
CA ALA A 78 4.11 0.16 16.58
C ALA A 78 4.62 1.60 16.70
N TRP A 79 5.31 2.12 15.69
CA TRP A 79 5.78 3.51 15.65
C TRP A 79 4.64 4.53 15.61
N VAL A 80 3.60 4.27 14.82
CA VAL A 80 2.40 5.14 14.79
C VAL A 80 1.68 5.14 16.14
N VAL A 81 1.50 3.96 16.75
CA VAL A 81 0.87 3.82 18.09
C VAL A 81 1.71 4.53 19.16
N GLN A 82 3.03 4.42 19.09
CA GLN A 82 3.97 5.12 19.97
C GLN A 82 4.15 6.61 19.62
N ARG A 83 3.42 7.13 18.62
CA ARG A 83 3.50 8.52 18.13
C ARG A 83 4.92 8.94 17.76
N ARG A 84 5.72 8.03 17.22
CA ARG A 84 7.07 8.34 16.71
C ARG A 84 6.96 9.30 15.52
N PRO A 85 7.93 10.22 15.36
CA PRO A 85 7.94 11.11 14.20
C PRO A 85 8.15 10.32 12.89
N PRO A 86 7.67 10.82 11.74
CA PRO A 86 7.88 10.19 10.43
C PRO A 86 9.36 9.98 10.10
N THR A 87 9.66 8.94 9.32
CA THR A 87 11.03 8.55 8.94
C THR A 87 11.53 9.40 7.77
N VAL A 88 12.01 10.59 8.08
CA VAL A 88 12.64 11.52 7.14
C VAL A 88 14.05 11.89 7.62
N PRO A 89 14.98 12.25 6.71
CA PRO A 89 16.30 12.77 7.11
C PRO A 89 16.18 13.98 8.03
N VAL A 90 17.21 14.20 8.87
CA VAL A 90 17.28 15.38 9.73
C VAL A 90 17.27 16.65 8.88
N GLY A 91 16.45 17.63 9.26
CA GLY A 91 16.28 18.88 8.51
C GLY A 91 15.37 18.78 7.28
N ALA A 92 14.91 17.59 6.90
CA ALA A 92 13.96 17.44 5.80
C ALA A 92 12.54 17.81 6.25
N LEU A 93 11.82 18.53 5.39
CA LEU A 93 10.40 18.82 5.56
C LEU A 93 9.57 17.59 5.13
N PRO A 94 8.86 16.91 6.05
CA PRO A 94 7.97 15.82 5.68
C PRO A 94 6.74 16.35 4.92
N VAL A 95 6.32 15.60 3.91
CA VAL A 95 5.13 15.87 3.09
C VAL A 95 4.16 14.70 3.26
N PRO A 96 3.41 14.65 4.37
CA PRO A 96 2.45 13.58 4.62
C PRO A 96 1.20 13.73 3.76
N ALA A 97 0.59 12.58 3.43
CA ALA A 97 -0.69 12.50 2.74
C ALA A 97 -1.56 11.45 3.44
N LYS A 98 -2.06 11.79 4.63
CA LYS A 98 -2.85 10.91 5.48
C LYS A 98 -4.35 11.09 5.25
N SER A 99 -4.77 12.26 4.78
CA SER A 99 -6.18 12.57 4.59
C SER A 99 -6.86 11.55 3.66
N GLY A 100 -8.05 11.08 4.06
CA GLY A 100 -8.84 10.08 3.33
C GLY A 100 -8.31 8.64 3.38
N THR A 101 -7.13 8.38 3.94
CA THR A 101 -6.54 7.02 3.95
C THR A 101 -7.08 6.10 5.05
N ALA A 102 -7.75 6.65 6.07
CA ALA A 102 -8.26 5.89 7.21
C ALA A 102 -9.65 5.26 7.00
N VAL A 103 -10.41 5.74 6.01
CA VAL A 103 -11.80 5.30 5.77
C VAL A 103 -11.86 3.82 5.43
N LEU A 104 -11.02 3.38 4.48
CA LEU A 104 -11.02 1.99 4.03
C LEU A 104 -10.58 1.01 5.14
N PRO A 105 -9.48 1.23 5.88
CA PRO A 105 -9.14 0.40 7.04
C PRO A 105 -10.23 0.35 8.11
N ALA A 106 -10.89 1.48 8.39
CA ALA A 106 -11.99 1.51 9.36
C ALA A 106 -13.17 0.62 8.92
N ALA A 107 -13.52 0.65 7.63
CA ALA A 107 -14.56 -0.23 7.08
C ALA A 107 -14.18 -1.73 7.23
N PHE A 108 -12.92 -2.07 6.96
CA PHE A 108 -12.41 -3.45 7.15
C PHE A 108 -12.44 -3.89 8.61
N VAL A 109 -12.06 -3.02 9.56
CA VAL A 109 -12.14 -3.32 11.00
C VAL A 109 -13.58 -3.64 11.40
N VAL A 110 -14.55 -2.85 10.94
CA VAL A 110 -15.98 -3.08 11.21
C VAL A 110 -16.44 -4.39 10.58
N ALA A 111 -16.11 -4.63 9.30
CA ALA A 111 -16.46 -5.86 8.60
C ALA A 111 -15.89 -7.10 9.30
N SER A 112 -14.62 -7.08 9.71
CA SER A 112 -14.00 -8.17 10.48
C SER A 112 -14.66 -8.37 11.84
N GLY A 113 -15.13 -7.30 12.50
CA GLY A 113 -15.90 -7.42 13.75
C GLY A 113 -17.23 -8.16 13.56
N VAL A 114 -17.95 -7.85 12.47
CA VAL A 114 -19.18 -8.57 12.09
C VAL A 114 -18.87 -10.03 11.75
N GLU A 115 -17.83 -10.27 10.94
CA GLU A 115 -17.37 -11.61 10.56
C GLU A 115 -17.08 -12.47 11.80
N ILE A 116 -16.26 -11.96 12.73
CA ILE A 116 -15.90 -12.65 13.97
C ILE A 116 -17.15 -12.97 14.79
N THR A 117 -18.11 -12.04 14.87
CA THR A 117 -19.36 -12.24 15.60
C THR A 117 -20.18 -13.38 14.97
N VAL A 118 -20.36 -13.36 13.65
CA VAL A 118 -21.09 -14.41 12.92
C VAL A 118 -20.40 -15.77 13.08
N LEU A 119 -19.07 -15.83 13.00
CA LEU A 119 -18.32 -17.08 13.17
C LEU A 119 -18.57 -17.71 14.54
N HIS A 120 -18.65 -16.93 15.61
CA HIS A 120 -18.95 -17.45 16.95
C HIS A 120 -20.40 -17.91 17.12
N LEU A 121 -21.35 -17.34 16.37
CA LEU A 121 -22.75 -17.75 16.41
C LEU A 121 -23.01 -19.01 15.58
N VAL A 122 -22.33 -19.15 14.45
CA VAL A 122 -22.57 -20.23 13.47
C VAL A 122 -21.74 -21.47 13.78
N LEU A 123 -20.49 -21.31 14.25
CA LEU A 123 -19.60 -22.45 14.46
C LEU A 123 -19.84 -23.09 15.83
N PRO A 124 -20.26 -24.37 15.89
CA PRO A 124 -20.44 -25.06 17.17
C PRO A 124 -19.12 -25.49 17.81
N TYR A 125 -17.97 -25.27 17.14
CA TYR A 125 -16.65 -25.69 17.58
C TYR A 125 -15.86 -24.47 18.09
N PRO A 126 -15.77 -24.25 19.42
CA PRO A 126 -15.15 -23.04 19.98
C PRO A 126 -13.67 -22.89 19.64
N ALA A 127 -12.95 -24.02 19.53
CA ALA A 127 -11.54 -24.01 19.10
C ALA A 127 -11.36 -23.47 17.67
N LEU A 128 -12.28 -23.83 16.75
CA LEU A 128 -12.24 -23.35 15.38
C LEU A 128 -12.60 -21.86 15.31
N ALA A 129 -13.66 -21.45 16.03
CA ALA A 129 -14.06 -20.03 16.09
C ALA A 129 -12.93 -19.15 16.66
N THR A 130 -12.24 -19.61 17.71
CA THR A 130 -11.09 -18.92 18.30
C THR A 130 -9.93 -18.80 17.31
N ALA A 131 -9.61 -19.89 16.59
CA ALA A 131 -8.53 -19.89 15.60
C ALA A 131 -8.81 -18.92 14.44
N LEU A 132 -10.05 -18.91 13.93
CA LEU A 132 -10.45 -17.96 12.88
C LEU A 132 -10.44 -16.52 13.39
N THR A 133 -10.87 -16.29 14.62
CA THR A 133 -10.83 -14.97 15.24
C THR A 133 -9.41 -14.43 15.34
N ALA A 134 -8.47 -15.26 15.80
CA ALA A 134 -7.06 -14.89 15.84
C ALA A 134 -6.52 -14.52 14.45
N LEU A 135 -6.93 -15.27 13.41
CA LEU A 135 -6.54 -15.00 12.02
C LEU A 135 -7.14 -13.68 11.50
N SER A 136 -8.43 -13.42 11.73
CA SER A 136 -9.09 -12.17 11.32
C SER A 136 -8.46 -10.96 12.02
N VAL A 137 -8.22 -11.05 13.34
CA VAL A 137 -7.52 -9.99 14.09
C VAL A 137 -6.11 -9.77 13.54
N TYR A 138 -5.38 -10.84 13.22
CA TYR A 138 -4.05 -10.72 12.63
C TYR A 138 -4.09 -10.01 11.27
N GLY A 139 -5.04 -10.37 10.41
CA GLY A 139 -5.25 -9.70 9.12
C GLY A 139 -5.52 -8.21 9.27
N VAL A 140 -6.37 -7.81 10.24
CA VAL A 140 -6.63 -6.40 10.57
C VAL A 140 -5.35 -5.69 11.03
N VAL A 141 -4.56 -6.32 11.92
CA VAL A 141 -3.27 -5.76 12.37
C VAL A 141 -2.32 -5.52 11.20
N LEU A 142 -2.23 -6.47 10.25
CA LEU A 142 -1.40 -6.31 9.05
C LEU A 142 -1.92 -5.20 8.13
N LEU A 143 -3.23 -5.10 7.93
CA LEU A 143 -3.86 -4.02 7.15
C LEU A 143 -3.53 -2.65 7.74
N LEU A 144 -3.67 -2.50 9.06
CA LEU A 144 -3.32 -1.27 9.77
C LEU A 144 -1.82 -0.98 9.66
N GLY A 145 -0.97 -2.01 9.77
CA GLY A 145 0.47 -1.89 9.56
C GLY A 145 0.84 -1.43 8.15
N PHE A 146 0.15 -1.92 7.12
CA PHE A 146 0.35 -1.46 5.75
C PHE A 146 0.06 0.03 5.57
N VAL A 147 -1.01 0.54 6.18
CA VAL A 147 -1.32 1.98 6.17
C VAL A 147 -0.30 2.76 6.99
N ALA A 148 0.09 2.25 8.16
CA ALA A 148 1.10 2.86 9.01
C ALA A 148 2.45 3.03 8.28
N VAL A 149 2.86 2.07 7.44
CA VAL A 149 4.06 2.21 6.60
C VAL A 149 3.98 3.46 5.73
N ARG A 150 2.84 3.75 5.11
CA ARG A 150 2.68 4.96 4.28
C ARG A 150 2.75 6.23 5.10
N TRP A 151 2.11 6.25 6.27
CA TRP A 151 2.13 7.41 7.17
C TRP A 151 3.52 7.71 7.74
N GLN A 152 4.30 6.66 7.98
CA GLN A 152 5.61 6.72 8.59
C GLN A 152 6.73 6.97 7.58
N HIS A 153 6.44 6.83 6.30
CA HIS A 153 7.37 7.09 5.20
C HIS A 153 6.73 8.06 4.18
N PRO A 154 6.46 9.30 4.60
CA PRO A 154 5.92 10.32 3.70
C PRO A 154 6.94 10.68 2.61
N HIS A 155 6.50 11.42 1.60
CA HIS A 155 7.43 12.17 0.76
C HIS A 155 8.15 13.21 1.64
N TYR A 156 9.26 13.75 1.15
CA TYR A 156 9.96 14.80 1.89
C TYR A 156 10.73 15.70 0.96
N LEU A 157 10.93 16.93 1.41
CA LEU A 157 11.75 17.93 0.77
C LEU A 157 13.01 18.12 1.61
N THR A 158 14.17 18.04 0.97
CA THR A 158 15.46 18.41 1.55
C THR A 158 15.87 19.78 1.02
N GLU A 159 17.02 20.28 1.44
CA GLU A 159 17.58 21.52 0.86
C GLU A 159 17.78 21.40 -0.66
N THR A 160 18.15 20.22 -1.18
CA THR A 160 18.54 20.03 -2.59
C THR A 160 17.54 19.24 -3.43
N ASP A 161 16.75 18.36 -2.80
CA ASP A 161 15.95 17.36 -3.50
C ASP A 161 14.53 17.23 -2.96
N LEU A 162 13.57 17.08 -3.87
CA LEU A 162 12.23 16.54 -3.60
C LEU A 162 12.27 15.02 -3.78
N VAL A 163 12.00 14.29 -2.69
CA VAL A 163 12.00 12.82 -2.71
C VAL A 163 10.59 12.28 -2.60
N ILE A 164 10.15 11.61 -3.66
CA ILE A 164 8.84 10.99 -3.77
C ILE A 164 8.94 9.52 -3.39
N ARG A 165 8.00 9.07 -2.57
CA ARG A 165 8.00 7.72 -1.97
C ARG A 165 6.65 7.04 -2.05
N THR A 166 6.65 5.73 -2.25
CA THR A 166 5.49 4.87 -2.01
C THR A 166 5.79 3.95 -0.85
N GLY A 167 5.32 4.33 0.34
CA GLY A 167 5.74 3.70 1.59
C GLY A 167 7.26 3.82 1.75
N ARG A 168 7.94 2.71 2.01
CA ARG A 168 9.40 2.68 2.23
C ARG A 168 10.24 2.91 0.98
N HIS A 169 9.63 2.86 -0.20
CA HIS A 169 10.35 2.85 -1.46
C HIS A 169 10.41 4.24 -2.05
N VAL A 170 11.61 4.68 -2.41
CA VAL A 170 11.80 5.91 -3.19
C VAL A 170 11.41 5.62 -4.64
N VAL A 171 10.46 6.39 -5.13
CA VAL A 171 9.88 6.29 -6.48
C VAL A 171 10.56 7.27 -7.42
N ALA A 172 10.90 8.46 -6.92
CA ALA A 172 11.61 9.49 -7.66
C ALA A 172 12.45 10.34 -6.69
N THR A 173 13.58 10.84 -7.18
CA THR A 173 14.36 11.88 -6.52
C THR A 173 14.59 12.97 -7.56
N VAL A 174 14.08 14.16 -7.27
CA VAL A 174 14.08 15.29 -8.19
C VAL A 174 14.89 16.42 -7.57
N PRO A 175 16.02 16.82 -8.17
CA PRO A 175 16.74 18.01 -7.75
C PRO A 175 15.84 19.22 -7.85
N ARG A 176 15.88 20.10 -6.84
CA ARG A 176 15.01 21.28 -6.78
C ARG A 176 15.26 22.26 -7.92
N LYS A 177 16.51 22.36 -8.38
CA LYS A 177 16.89 23.10 -9.60
C LYS A 177 16.18 22.63 -10.87
N ASP A 178 15.72 21.38 -10.89
CA ASP A 178 15.02 20.79 -12.03
C ASP A 178 13.49 21.00 -11.93
N ILE A 179 13.02 21.71 -10.90
CA ILE A 179 11.60 22.04 -10.70
C ILE A 179 11.32 23.40 -11.34
N ALA A 180 10.57 23.39 -12.45
CA ALA A 180 10.18 24.60 -13.16
C ALA A 180 9.02 25.34 -12.47
N SER A 181 8.04 24.59 -11.94
CA SER A 181 6.95 25.18 -11.16
C SER A 181 6.26 24.15 -10.28
N ALA A 182 5.65 24.61 -9.19
CA ALA A 182 4.77 23.83 -8.35
C ALA A 182 3.47 24.59 -8.12
N ARG A 183 2.33 23.90 -8.25
CA ARG A 183 1.00 24.49 -8.08
C ARG A 183 0.07 23.53 -7.34
N VAL A 184 -0.91 24.10 -6.66
CA VAL A 184 -2.06 23.34 -6.18
C VAL A 184 -2.82 22.84 -7.41
N HIS A 185 -3.03 21.54 -7.48
CA HIS A 185 -3.74 20.91 -8.58
C HIS A 185 -4.57 19.76 -8.01
N ARG A 186 -5.88 19.96 -7.90
CA ARG A 186 -6.81 18.90 -7.55
C ARG A 186 -7.09 18.10 -8.79
N ASP A 187 -6.40 16.99 -8.87
CA ASP A 187 -6.74 15.99 -9.83
C ASP A 187 -8.05 15.31 -9.39
N GLY A 188 -8.87 14.89 -10.34
CA GLY A 188 -10.18 14.30 -10.06
C GLY A 188 -10.10 12.96 -9.31
N THR A 189 -11.05 12.06 -9.57
CA THR A 189 -11.23 10.78 -8.86
C THR A 189 -10.17 9.69 -9.16
N THR A 190 -9.07 10.01 -9.85
CA THR A 190 -8.04 8.99 -10.14
C THR A 190 -7.21 8.74 -8.89
N THR A 191 -7.55 7.66 -8.19
CA THR A 191 -6.94 7.24 -6.92
C THR A 191 -5.72 6.33 -7.10
N THR A 192 -5.43 5.89 -8.33
CA THR A 192 -4.37 4.91 -8.58
C THR A 192 -3.08 5.56 -9.06
N PRO A 193 -1.90 5.16 -8.51
CA PRO A 193 -0.62 5.59 -9.04
C PRO A 193 -0.39 5.05 -10.45
N ALA A 194 -0.07 5.94 -11.40
CA ALA A 194 0.11 5.59 -12.80
C ALA A 194 1.10 6.55 -13.47
N VAL A 195 1.71 6.12 -14.57
CA VAL A 195 2.40 7.02 -15.49
C VAL A 195 1.59 7.07 -16.78
N GLU A 196 1.13 8.27 -17.13
CA GLU A 196 0.36 8.55 -18.34
C GLU A 196 1.18 9.50 -19.21
N GLY A 197 1.76 9.00 -20.30
CA GLY A 197 2.67 9.76 -21.14
C GLY A 197 3.88 10.26 -20.34
N THR A 198 3.98 11.57 -20.17
CA THR A 198 5.05 12.24 -19.41
C THR A 198 4.62 12.73 -18.02
N THR A 199 3.45 12.32 -17.54
CA THR A 199 2.95 12.67 -16.21
C THR A 199 2.95 11.44 -15.30
N ALA A 200 3.69 11.51 -14.20
CA ALA A 200 3.63 10.51 -13.13
C ALA A 200 2.67 10.97 -12.04
N ARG A 201 1.70 10.12 -11.72
CA ARG A 201 0.73 10.31 -10.66
C ARG A 201 1.06 9.37 -9.51
N ILE A 202 1.37 9.93 -8.35
CA ILE A 202 1.54 9.20 -7.10
C ILE A 202 0.30 9.47 -6.26
N ALA A 203 -0.82 8.95 -6.75
CA ALA A 203 -2.13 9.18 -6.16
C ALA A 203 -2.27 8.45 -4.82
N THR A 204 -3.08 9.06 -3.96
CA THR A 204 -3.64 8.39 -2.79
C THR A 204 -5.10 8.02 -3.08
N LEU A 205 -5.77 7.36 -2.13
CA LEU A 205 -7.21 7.15 -2.18
C LEU A 205 -8.01 8.45 -2.33
N ALA A 206 -7.42 9.60 -2.00
CA ALA A 206 -8.01 10.93 -2.18
C ALA A 206 -7.53 11.65 -3.46
N GLY A 207 -6.80 10.96 -4.35
CA GLY A 207 -6.23 11.54 -5.56
C GLY A 207 -4.90 12.26 -5.32
N CYS A 208 -4.61 13.25 -6.18
CA CYS A 208 -3.46 14.17 -6.07
C CYS A 208 -3.97 15.60 -5.86
N ASN A 209 -3.24 16.41 -5.11
CA ASN A 209 -3.58 17.81 -4.86
C ASN A 209 -2.44 18.80 -5.14
N ILE A 210 -1.26 18.29 -5.52
CA ILE A 210 -0.10 19.07 -5.96
C ILE A 210 0.36 18.55 -7.33
N ALA A 211 0.69 19.48 -8.22
CA ALA A 211 1.38 19.18 -9.47
C ALA A 211 2.68 19.98 -9.56
N VAL A 212 3.76 19.28 -9.91
CA VAL A 212 5.11 19.81 -10.07
C VAL A 212 5.53 19.58 -11.51
N THR A 213 5.82 20.66 -12.22
CA THR A 213 6.37 20.62 -13.58
C THR A 213 7.88 20.73 -13.51
N LEU A 214 8.56 19.90 -14.28
CA LEU A 214 10.01 19.77 -14.28
C LEU A 214 10.62 20.44 -15.51
N SER A 215 11.75 21.13 -15.33
CA SER A 215 12.55 21.69 -16.43
C SER A 215 13.38 20.61 -17.14
N ALA A 216 13.72 19.52 -16.43
CA ALA A 216 14.39 18.34 -16.96
C ALA A 216 13.59 17.06 -16.64
N PRO A 217 13.52 16.06 -17.55
CA PRO A 217 12.79 14.83 -17.29
C PRO A 217 13.39 14.02 -16.13
N ALA A 218 12.58 13.70 -15.12
CA ALA A 218 12.97 12.86 -13.99
C ALA A 218 12.66 11.38 -14.25
N SER A 219 13.46 10.49 -13.66
CA SER A 219 13.22 9.05 -13.70
C SER A 219 12.30 8.61 -12.55
N VAL A 220 11.21 7.92 -12.88
CA VAL A 220 10.21 7.43 -11.94
C VAL A 220 10.08 5.92 -12.04
N ARG A 221 10.10 5.24 -10.89
CA ARG A 221 9.80 3.80 -10.77
C ARG A 221 8.65 3.59 -9.80
N LEU A 222 7.46 3.28 -10.33
CA LEU A 222 6.25 3.16 -9.51
C LEU A 222 6.28 1.99 -8.52
N ASN A 223 7.12 0.98 -8.75
CA ASN A 223 7.22 -0.18 -7.89
C ASN A 223 8.66 -0.42 -7.39
N ALA A 224 8.74 -1.10 -6.26
CA ALA A 224 9.98 -1.44 -5.56
C ALA A 224 10.80 -2.53 -6.25
N SER A 225 10.29 -3.14 -7.32
CA SER A 225 10.97 -4.24 -7.97
C SER A 225 12.24 -3.73 -8.66
N PRO A 226 13.38 -4.44 -8.53
CA PRO A 226 14.56 -4.15 -9.34
C PRO A 226 14.29 -4.21 -10.84
N ARG A 227 13.26 -4.96 -11.25
CA ARG A 227 12.81 -5.09 -12.64
C ARG A 227 11.76 -4.05 -13.04
N SER A 228 11.44 -3.08 -12.18
CA SER A 228 10.50 -2.01 -12.52
C SER A 228 11.01 -1.23 -13.72
N THR A 229 10.13 -1.01 -14.70
CA THR A 229 10.37 -0.03 -15.75
C THR A 229 10.57 1.35 -15.11
N ALA A 230 11.59 2.05 -15.61
CA ALA A 230 11.84 3.44 -15.29
C ALA A 230 11.18 4.30 -16.36
N HIS A 231 10.32 5.22 -15.95
CA HIS A 231 9.63 6.14 -16.84
C HIS A 231 10.30 7.52 -16.75
N ARG A 232 10.46 8.21 -17.88
CA ARG A 232 10.87 9.61 -17.89
C ARG A 232 9.62 10.49 -17.90
N VAL A 233 9.52 11.38 -16.91
CA VAL A 233 8.36 12.25 -16.75
C VAL A 233 8.79 13.70 -16.63
N THR A 234 7.95 14.61 -17.12
CA THR A 234 8.12 16.06 -17.00
C THR A 234 7.11 16.68 -16.04
N GLU A 235 6.14 15.90 -15.56
CA GLU A 235 5.21 16.33 -14.52
C GLU A 235 5.06 15.24 -13.45
N LEU A 236 5.11 15.65 -12.18
CA LEU A 236 4.85 14.82 -11.01
C LEU A 236 3.62 15.34 -10.28
N ARG A 237 2.67 14.46 -10.03
CA ARG A 237 1.47 14.75 -9.25
C ARG A 237 1.46 13.88 -8.00
N PHE A 238 1.21 14.47 -6.85
CA PHE A 238 1.14 13.76 -5.57
C PHE A 238 0.17 14.46 -4.61
N ALA A 239 -0.12 13.81 -3.50
CA ALA A 239 -0.96 14.37 -2.45
C ALA A 239 -0.10 14.89 -1.29
N ALA A 240 -0.59 15.93 -0.63
CA ALA A 240 -0.09 16.43 0.65
C ALA A 240 -1.25 16.92 1.52
N ASP A 241 -1.16 16.72 2.84
CA ASP A 241 -2.18 17.20 3.78
C ASP A 241 -2.18 18.73 3.90
N ASP A 242 -1.00 19.36 3.83
CA ASP A 242 -0.83 20.82 3.81
C ASP A 242 -0.16 21.24 2.50
N THR A 243 -0.96 21.63 1.52
CA THR A 243 -0.44 22.05 0.21
C THR A 243 0.30 23.38 0.28
N ALA A 244 -0.08 24.29 1.19
CA ALA A 244 0.52 25.63 1.25
C ALA A 244 1.97 25.55 1.71
N THR A 245 2.21 24.84 2.83
CA THR A 245 3.57 24.64 3.36
C THR A 245 4.48 23.93 2.36
N VAL A 246 3.95 22.98 1.58
CA VAL A 246 4.75 22.26 0.57
C VAL A 246 5.11 23.18 -0.61
N ILE A 247 4.15 23.95 -1.12
CA ILE A 247 4.41 24.88 -2.24
C ILE A 247 5.40 25.97 -1.83
N ASP A 248 5.24 26.54 -0.65
CA ASP A 248 6.20 27.52 -0.10
C ASP A 248 7.57 26.88 0.10
N GLY A 249 7.58 25.66 0.64
CA GLY A 249 8.79 24.85 0.79
C GLY A 249 9.53 24.70 -0.53
N LEU A 250 8.82 24.36 -1.62
CA LEU A 250 9.39 24.18 -2.95
C LEU A 250 9.90 25.50 -3.56
N ARG A 251 9.21 26.62 -3.34
CA ARG A 251 9.55 27.94 -3.89
C ARG A 251 10.80 28.59 -3.32
N ARG A 252 11.09 28.42 -2.03
CA ARG A 252 12.19 29.13 -1.31
C ARG A 252 13.62 28.94 -1.88
N ASP A 253 13.81 28.07 -2.85
CA ASP A 253 15.10 27.80 -3.50
C ASP A 253 15.17 28.35 -4.94
N HIS A 254 14.05 28.83 -5.49
CA HIS A 254 14.06 29.52 -6.79
C HIS A 254 14.54 30.98 -6.67
N ASP A 255 14.49 31.55 -5.45
CA ASP A 255 14.79 32.95 -5.16
C ASP A 255 16.17 33.16 -4.49
N ARG A 256 17.00 32.11 -4.40
CA ARG A 256 18.39 32.16 -3.90
C ARG A 256 19.37 31.80 -5.00
#